data_AF-A0A9X2DSF5-F1
#
_entry.id   AF-A0A9X2DSF5-F1
#
_cell.length_a   1.000
_cell.length_b   1.000
_cell.length_c   1.000
_cell.angle_alpha   90.00
_cell.angle_beta   90.00
_cell.angle_gamma   90.00
#
_symmetry.space_group_name_H-M   'P 1'
#
loop_
_entity.id
_entity.type
_entity.pdbx_description
1 polymer ?
#
loop_
_entity_poly.entity_id
_entity_poly.type
_entity_poly.pdbx_seq_one_letter_code
_entity_poly.pdbx_strand_id
1 'polypeptide(L)'
;MFDIKFNSKTETVELVYPNGNTEVLAEDSPTEPVVSADKKKAVYISPLEWEERGNLYIVDLQSGEQEVLVAPEGDYIPKNAIWQDNKRVLVIIGYGSGTVRVGGNIFSVNIETKEKVKITDYNDGRVQILDFEIKDGILTYTGIQYTDNDFQVTKTYSNSISLDSLMSY
;
A
#
# COMPACT_ATOMS: atom_id res chain seq x y z
N MET A 1 23.41 -8.88 -3.10
CA MET A 1 22.14 -8.36 -2.60
C MET A 1 21.04 -9.13 -3.28
N PHE A 2 19.97 -9.44 -2.57
CA PHE A 2 18.78 -10.04 -3.17
C PHE A 2 18.10 -9.01 -4.08
N ASP A 3 17.34 -9.52 -5.04
CA ASP A 3 16.36 -8.75 -5.79
C ASP A 3 14.97 -9.33 -5.51
N ILE A 4 13.92 -8.67 -5.95
CA ILE A 4 12.55 -9.13 -5.77
C ILE A 4 11.76 -8.85 -7.04
N LYS A 5 10.88 -9.78 -7.41
CA LYS A 5 10.06 -9.65 -8.62
C LYS A 5 8.67 -10.22 -8.41
N PHE A 6 7.74 -9.72 -9.22
CA PHE A 6 6.47 -10.39 -9.45
C PHE A 6 6.59 -11.32 -10.65
N ASN A 7 6.17 -12.56 -10.51
CA ASN A 7 6.10 -13.52 -11.59
C ASN A 7 4.65 -13.61 -12.09
N SER A 8 4.34 -12.88 -13.15
CA SER A 8 2.98 -12.81 -13.71
C SER A 8 2.45 -14.11 -14.32
N LYS A 9 3.28 -15.15 -14.49
CA LYS A 9 2.82 -16.46 -14.97
C LYS A 9 2.27 -17.33 -13.84
N THR A 10 2.81 -17.16 -12.64
CA THR A 10 2.45 -17.93 -11.44
C THR A 10 1.74 -17.07 -10.41
N GLU A 11 1.62 -15.76 -10.65
CA GLU A 11 1.04 -14.78 -9.74
C GLU A 11 1.71 -14.82 -8.35
N THR A 12 3.04 -14.94 -8.35
CA THR A 12 3.85 -15.03 -7.13
C THR A 12 4.77 -13.84 -6.96
N VAL A 13 5.04 -13.47 -5.70
CA VAL A 13 6.19 -12.64 -5.34
C VAL A 13 7.36 -13.54 -5.03
N GLU A 14 8.49 -13.31 -5.70
CA GLU A 14 9.70 -14.12 -5.59
C GLU A 14 10.89 -13.27 -5.14
N LEU A 15 11.61 -13.76 -4.12
CA LEU A 15 12.95 -13.30 -3.78
C LEU A 15 13.96 -13.92 -4.76
N VAL A 16 14.82 -13.11 -5.34
CA VAL A 16 15.84 -13.53 -6.31
C VAL A 16 17.21 -13.46 -5.65
N TYR A 17 17.86 -14.62 -5.54
CA TYR A 17 19.20 -14.75 -4.98
C TYR A 17 20.25 -14.20 -5.95
N PRO A 18 21.44 -13.78 -5.46
CA PRO A 18 22.53 -13.31 -6.32
C PRO A 18 23.01 -14.33 -7.37
N ASN A 19 22.78 -15.62 -7.14
CA ASN A 19 23.10 -16.71 -8.06
C ASN A 19 22.00 -16.97 -9.11
N GLY A 20 20.90 -16.21 -9.08
CA GLY A 20 19.76 -16.34 -10.00
C GLY A 20 18.68 -17.32 -9.55
N ASN A 21 18.88 -18.07 -8.46
CA ASN A 21 17.82 -18.90 -7.89
C ASN A 21 16.71 -18.03 -7.30
N THR A 22 15.49 -18.57 -7.21
CA THR A 22 14.36 -17.87 -6.63
C THR A 22 13.71 -18.65 -5.50
N GLU A 23 13.09 -17.91 -4.59
CA GLU A 23 12.26 -18.40 -3.49
C GLU A 23 10.93 -17.66 -3.51
N VAL A 24 9.82 -18.40 -3.38
CA VAL A 24 8.48 -17.80 -3.35
C VAL A 24 8.22 -17.24 -1.96
N LEU A 25 7.93 -15.94 -1.89
CA LEU A 25 7.56 -15.23 -0.66
C LEU A 25 6.04 -15.15 -0.47
N ALA A 26 5.28 -15.12 -1.57
CA ALA A 26 3.83 -15.13 -1.55
C ALA A 26 3.26 -15.68 -2.87
N GLU A 27 2.16 -16.40 -2.77
CA GLU A 27 1.44 -17.02 -3.91
C GLU A 27 -0.07 -16.80 -3.88
N ASP A 28 -0.59 -16.22 -2.80
CA ASP A 28 -2.01 -15.93 -2.64
C ASP A 28 -2.28 -14.49 -3.05
N SER A 29 -2.51 -14.29 -4.35
CA SER A 29 -2.88 -13.02 -4.98
C SER A 29 -2.10 -11.80 -4.46
N PRO A 30 -0.75 -11.83 -4.49
CA PRO A 30 0.06 -10.72 -4.02
C PRO A 30 0.10 -9.57 -5.02
N THR A 31 0.32 -8.35 -4.54
CA THR A 31 0.61 -7.22 -5.42
C THR A 31 2.02 -7.32 -6.00
N GLU A 32 2.26 -6.60 -7.10
CA GLU A 32 3.63 -6.36 -7.54
C GLU A 32 4.44 -5.66 -6.43
N PRO A 33 5.67 -6.12 -6.13
CA PRO A 33 6.50 -5.47 -5.12
C PRO A 33 6.96 -4.09 -5.56
N VAL A 34 6.86 -3.12 -4.65
CA VAL A 34 7.40 -1.77 -4.85
C VAL A 34 8.74 -1.67 -4.14
N VAL A 35 9.81 -1.43 -4.89
CA VAL A 35 11.18 -1.32 -4.36
C VAL A 35 11.46 0.12 -3.93
N SER A 36 12.08 0.28 -2.75
CA SER A 36 12.55 1.57 -2.22
C SER A 36 13.58 2.23 -3.12
N ALA A 37 13.71 3.56 -3.04
CA ALA A 37 14.60 4.32 -3.92
C ALA A 37 16.09 3.92 -3.76
N ASP A 38 16.51 3.54 -2.55
CA ASP A 38 17.87 3.03 -2.31
C ASP A 38 18.06 1.54 -2.60
N LYS A 39 17.00 0.87 -3.07
CA LYS A 39 16.97 -0.55 -3.46
C LYS A 39 17.31 -1.53 -2.33
N LYS A 40 17.20 -1.12 -1.07
CA LYS A 40 17.50 -2.02 0.06
C LYS A 40 16.28 -2.72 0.59
N LYS A 41 15.08 -2.22 0.29
CA LYS A 41 13.82 -2.77 0.78
C LYS A 41 12.77 -2.80 -0.31
N ALA A 42 11.80 -3.67 -0.15
CA ALA A 42 10.60 -3.70 -0.96
C ALA A 42 9.36 -3.93 -0.09
N VAL A 43 8.20 -3.56 -0.61
CA VAL A 43 6.91 -3.84 0.02
C VAL A 43 5.95 -4.46 -0.97
N TYR A 44 5.04 -5.29 -0.49
CA TYR A 44 3.94 -5.84 -1.26
C TYR A 44 2.79 -6.21 -0.32
N ILE A 45 1.58 -6.31 -0.85
CA ILE A 45 0.40 -6.76 -0.10
C ILE A 45 0.09 -8.19 -0.50
N SER A 46 -0.23 -9.06 0.47
CA SER A 46 -0.75 -10.40 0.19
C SER A 46 -1.59 -10.94 1.35
N PRO A 47 -2.74 -11.58 1.06
CA PRO A 47 -3.48 -11.49 -0.20
C PRO A 47 -4.05 -10.08 -0.45
N LEU A 48 -4.24 -9.69 -1.72
CA LEU A 48 -5.05 -8.54 -2.10
C LEU A 48 -6.25 -9.01 -2.93
N GLU A 49 -7.21 -9.63 -2.26
CA GLU A 49 -8.43 -10.18 -2.89
C GLU A 49 -9.70 -9.73 -2.18
N TRP A 50 -10.83 -9.97 -2.84
CA TRP A 50 -12.14 -9.59 -2.30
C TRP A 50 -12.45 -10.33 -1.00
N GLU A 51 -12.71 -9.56 0.06
CA GLU A 51 -13.01 -10.02 1.43
C GLU A 51 -11.88 -10.79 2.12
N GLU A 52 -10.66 -10.71 1.58
CA GLU A 52 -9.48 -11.29 2.19
C GLU A 52 -8.72 -10.31 3.09
N ARG A 53 -8.09 -10.85 4.14
CA ARG A 53 -7.40 -10.06 5.16
C ARG A 53 -5.91 -9.96 4.90
N GLY A 54 -5.56 -9.21 3.86
CA GLY A 54 -4.18 -8.95 3.44
C GLY A 54 -3.31 -8.23 4.47
N ASN A 55 -2.02 -8.58 4.50
CA ASN A 55 -0.99 -7.81 5.19
C ASN A 55 -0.16 -7.02 4.18
N LEU A 56 0.33 -5.85 4.58
CA LEU A 56 1.44 -5.19 3.91
C LEU A 56 2.74 -5.75 4.48
N TYR A 57 3.51 -6.45 3.66
CA TYR A 57 4.82 -6.96 4.02
C TYR A 57 5.92 -5.98 3.63
N ILE A 58 7.03 -6.05 4.36
CA ILE A 58 8.30 -5.41 4.00
C ILE A 58 9.38 -6.47 3.96
N VAL A 59 10.23 -6.39 2.93
CA VAL A 59 11.35 -7.30 2.70
C VAL A 59 12.64 -6.50 2.76
N ASP A 60 13.61 -6.98 3.55
CA ASP A 60 14.98 -6.49 3.52
C ASP A 60 15.76 -7.22 2.41
N LEU A 61 16.20 -6.49 1.39
CA LEU A 61 16.90 -7.07 0.23
C LEU A 61 18.39 -7.33 0.50
N GLN A 62 18.92 -6.94 1.67
CA GLN A 62 20.27 -7.31 2.09
C GLN A 62 20.28 -8.68 2.77
N SER A 63 19.33 -8.93 3.69
CA SER A 63 19.24 -10.20 4.42
C SER A 63 18.31 -11.23 3.76
N GLY A 64 17.32 -10.79 2.98
CA GLY A 64 16.23 -11.61 2.46
C GLY A 64 15.08 -11.78 3.47
N GLU A 65 15.16 -11.17 4.65
CA GLU A 65 14.14 -11.30 5.69
C GLU A 65 12.86 -10.54 5.31
N GLN A 66 11.72 -11.11 5.70
CA GLN A 66 10.40 -10.54 5.51
C GLN A 66 9.68 -10.43 6.84
N GLU A 67 8.95 -9.34 7.02
CA GLU A 67 8.06 -9.13 8.16
C GLU A 67 6.78 -8.40 7.75
N VAL A 68 5.78 -8.43 8.63
CA VAL A 68 4.54 -7.65 8.46
C VAL A 68 4.81 -6.20 8.87
N LEU A 69 4.60 -5.27 7.95
CA LEU A 69 4.68 -3.83 8.22
C LEU A 69 3.34 -3.27 8.70
N VAL A 70 2.23 -3.66 8.04
CA VAL A 70 0.87 -3.28 8.44
C VAL A 70 -0.02 -4.51 8.38
N ALA A 71 -0.56 -4.90 9.54
CA ALA A 71 -1.57 -5.94 9.66
C ALA A 71 -2.99 -5.35 9.65
N PRO A 72 -4.01 -6.16 9.31
CA PRO A 72 -5.41 -5.79 9.50
C PRO A 72 -5.72 -5.33 10.94
N GLU A 73 -6.47 -4.24 11.07
CA GLU A 73 -6.93 -3.69 12.35
C GLU A 73 -8.46 -3.61 12.35
N GLY A 74 -9.11 -4.51 13.10
CA GLY A 74 -10.57 -4.66 13.03
C GLY A 74 -11.00 -5.10 11.63
N ASP A 75 -11.84 -4.29 10.97
CA ASP A 75 -12.28 -4.51 9.59
C ASP A 75 -11.41 -3.78 8.55
N TYR A 76 -10.36 -3.09 8.97
CA TYR A 76 -9.51 -2.30 8.08
C TYR A 76 -8.30 -3.10 7.61
N ILE A 77 -8.01 -3.05 6.30
CA ILE A 77 -6.89 -3.73 5.66
C ILE A 77 -6.10 -2.75 4.78
N PRO A 78 -4.79 -3.00 4.56
CA PRO A 78 -4.03 -2.32 3.51
C PRO A 78 -4.58 -2.68 2.13
N LYS A 79 -4.67 -1.70 1.23
CA LYS A 79 -5.21 -1.88 -0.13
C LYS A 79 -4.25 -1.49 -1.25
N ASN A 80 -3.32 -0.58 -0.97
CA ASN A 80 -2.29 -0.12 -1.92
C ASN A 80 -1.15 0.52 -1.12
N ALA A 81 0.08 0.44 -1.60
CA ALA A 81 1.26 0.98 -0.92
C ALA A 81 2.35 1.46 -1.89
N ILE A 82 2.96 2.62 -1.62
CA ILE A 82 4.18 3.08 -2.29
C ILE A 82 5.18 3.66 -1.28
N TRP A 83 6.45 3.75 -1.66
CA TRP A 83 7.46 4.42 -0.84
C TRP A 83 7.28 5.94 -0.87
N GLN A 84 7.20 6.55 0.31
CA GLN A 84 7.31 8.00 0.46
C GLN A 84 8.77 8.45 0.37
N ASP A 85 9.62 7.73 1.12
CA ASP A 85 11.05 7.92 1.23
C ASP A 85 11.69 6.59 1.71
N ASN A 86 12.98 6.53 2.00
CA ASN A 86 13.63 5.27 2.43
C ASN A 86 13.25 4.81 3.86
N LYS A 87 12.44 5.57 4.59
CA LYS A 87 12.01 5.31 5.97
C LYS A 87 10.50 5.20 6.11
N ARG A 88 9.73 5.64 5.12
CA ARG A 88 8.27 5.72 5.19
C ARG A 88 7.59 5.13 3.97
N VAL A 89 6.51 4.41 4.22
CA VAL A 89 5.62 3.85 3.20
C VAL A 89 4.27 4.55 3.32
N LEU A 90 3.76 5.08 2.22
CA LEU A 90 2.37 5.48 2.13
C LEU A 90 1.52 4.24 1.86
N VAL A 91 0.39 4.14 2.56
CA VAL A 91 -0.54 3.02 2.44
C VAL A 91 -1.98 3.55 2.43
N ILE A 92 -2.81 3.07 1.50
CA ILE A 92 -4.27 3.19 1.64
C ILE A 92 -4.73 2.11 2.60
N ILE A 93 -5.43 2.51 3.66
CA ILE A 93 -6.11 1.60 4.58
C ILE A 93 -7.62 1.86 4.48
N GLY A 94 -8.37 0.80 4.20
CA GLY A 94 -9.81 0.84 3.98
C GLY A 94 -10.49 -0.44 4.47
N TYR A 95 -11.81 -0.53 4.34
CA TYR A 95 -12.55 -1.71 4.78
C TYR A 95 -12.16 -2.95 3.96
N GLY A 96 -11.96 -4.08 4.63
CA GLY A 96 -11.61 -5.35 3.99
C GLY A 96 -12.78 -6.07 3.35
N SER A 97 -14.00 -5.80 3.80
CA SER A 97 -15.22 -6.44 3.30
C SER A 97 -16.28 -5.43 2.87
N GLY A 98 -17.25 -5.92 2.08
CA GLY A 98 -18.36 -5.11 1.58
C GLY A 98 -18.13 -4.47 0.21
N THR A 99 -19.22 -4.27 -0.52
CA THR A 99 -19.22 -3.84 -1.93
C THR A 99 -19.16 -2.33 -2.13
N VAL A 100 -19.38 -1.56 -1.06
CA VAL A 100 -19.44 -0.09 -1.10
C VAL A 100 -18.12 0.56 -0.67
N ARG A 101 -17.34 -0.10 0.20
CA ARG A 101 -16.12 0.47 0.78
C ARG A 101 -14.86 -0.10 0.14
N VAL A 102 -14.71 0.17 -1.16
CA VAL A 102 -13.63 -0.34 -2.01
C VAL A 102 -12.28 0.34 -1.76
N GLY A 103 -12.26 1.59 -1.30
CA GLY A 103 -11.04 2.36 -1.02
C GLY A 103 -10.86 2.70 0.46
N GLY A 104 -10.08 3.75 0.73
CA GLY A 104 -9.78 4.14 2.11
C GLY A 104 -9.16 5.52 2.26
N ASN A 105 -8.41 5.70 3.34
CA ASN A 105 -7.61 6.89 3.62
C ASN A 105 -6.12 6.57 3.46
N ILE A 106 -5.31 7.58 3.15
CA ILE A 106 -3.85 7.44 3.08
C ILE A 106 -3.25 7.63 4.47
N PHE A 107 -2.31 6.76 4.81
CA PHE A 107 -1.48 6.81 6.00
C PHE A 107 -0.01 6.77 5.60
N SER A 108 0.85 7.43 6.36
CA SER A 108 2.30 7.29 6.28
C SER A 108 2.76 6.41 7.44
N VAL A 109 3.53 5.37 7.14
CA VAL A 109 4.01 4.39 8.12
C VAL A 109 5.52 4.42 8.14
N ASN A 110 6.11 4.70 9.30
CA ASN A 110 7.55 4.62 9.50
C ASN A 110 7.98 3.15 9.67
N ILE A 111 8.93 2.70 8.86
CA ILE A 111 9.30 1.28 8.79
C ILE A 111 10.07 0.79 10.02
N GLU A 112 10.79 1.68 10.71
CA GLU A 112 11.62 1.37 11.88
C GLU A 112 10.79 1.38 13.17
N THR A 113 9.94 2.39 13.34
CA THR A 113 9.15 2.60 14.56
C THR A 113 7.76 1.98 14.49
N LYS A 114 7.29 1.62 13.29
CA LYS A 114 5.91 1.22 12.97
C LYS A 114 4.86 2.30 13.29
N GLU A 115 5.28 3.53 13.53
CA GLU A 115 4.38 4.66 13.75
C GLU A 115 3.55 4.93 12.48
N LYS A 116 2.24 5.08 12.66
CA LYS A 116 1.26 5.31 11.59
C LYS A 116 0.62 6.68 11.75
N VAL A 117 0.84 7.57 10.78
CA VAL A 117 0.29 8.93 10.73
C VAL A 117 -0.77 9.01 9.64
N LYS A 118 -1.96 9.51 9.95
CA LYS A 118 -3.04 9.69 8.98
C LYS A 118 -2.78 10.93 8.12
N ILE A 119 -2.81 10.79 6.79
CA ILE A 119 -2.56 11.89 5.82
C ILE A 119 -3.88 12.50 5.33
N THR A 120 -4.90 11.66 5.12
CA THR A 120 -6.24 12.12 4.72
C THR A 120 -7.29 11.62 5.70
N ASP A 121 -8.36 12.40 5.89
CA ASP A 121 -9.40 12.06 6.86
C ASP A 121 -10.81 12.26 6.30
N TYR A 122 -11.26 11.34 5.45
CA TYR A 122 -12.61 11.31 4.91
C TYR A 122 -13.53 10.43 5.78
N ASN A 123 -13.89 10.94 6.95
CA ASN A 123 -14.57 10.19 8.02
C ASN A 123 -15.98 9.68 7.68
N ASP A 124 -16.68 10.31 6.72
CA ASP A 124 -18.04 9.90 6.34
C ASP A 124 -18.06 8.74 5.33
N GLY A 125 -16.89 8.31 4.85
CA GLY A 125 -16.75 7.26 3.85
C GLY A 125 -17.29 7.64 2.46
N ARG A 126 -17.70 8.90 2.26
CA ARG A 126 -18.18 9.38 0.96
C ARG A 126 -17.04 9.52 -0.03
N VAL A 127 -15.86 9.93 0.44
CA VAL A 127 -14.64 9.92 -0.37
C VAL A 127 -13.83 8.68 0.00
N GLN A 128 -13.45 7.90 -1.00
CA GLN A 128 -12.62 6.73 -0.84
C GLN A 128 -11.48 6.79 -1.84
N ILE A 129 -10.25 6.81 -1.33
CA ILE A 129 -9.05 6.84 -2.15
C ILE A 129 -8.74 5.42 -2.61
N LEU A 130 -8.47 5.28 -3.90
CA LEU A 130 -8.20 4.01 -4.56
C LEU A 130 -6.74 3.89 -5.00
N ASP A 131 -6.13 5.01 -5.38
CA ASP A 131 -4.78 5.03 -5.90
C ASP A 131 -4.07 6.34 -5.59
N PHE A 132 -2.73 6.29 -5.57
CA PHE A 132 -1.90 7.46 -5.36
C PHE A 132 -0.51 7.30 -5.96
N GLU A 133 0.09 8.43 -6.33
CA GLU A 133 1.44 8.54 -6.83
C GLU A 133 2.16 9.75 -6.21
N ILE A 134 3.49 9.68 -6.17
CA ILE A 134 4.33 10.83 -5.79
C ILE A 134 5.13 11.26 -7.02
N LYS A 135 5.03 12.56 -7.34
CA LYS A 135 5.83 13.18 -8.38
C LYS A 135 6.30 14.56 -7.90
N ASP A 136 7.60 14.81 -8.00
CA ASP A 136 8.21 16.10 -7.65
C ASP A 136 7.82 16.59 -6.23
N GLY A 137 7.76 15.68 -5.26
CA GLY A 137 7.38 15.99 -3.87
C GLY A 137 5.87 16.22 -3.64
N ILE A 138 5.05 16.00 -4.67
CA ILE A 138 3.60 16.14 -4.60
C ILE A 138 2.96 14.75 -4.61
N LEU A 139 2.22 14.45 -3.55
CA LEU A 139 1.34 13.28 -3.49
C LEU A 139 0.04 13.62 -4.22
N THR A 140 -0.20 12.99 -5.36
CA THR A 140 -1.48 13.05 -6.08
C THR A 140 -2.23 11.76 -5.86
N TYR A 141 -3.52 11.85 -5.58
CA TYR A 141 -4.33 10.67 -5.30
C TYR A 141 -5.72 10.78 -5.92
N THR A 142 -6.25 9.61 -6.29
CA THR A 142 -7.53 9.48 -6.97
C THR A 142 -8.43 8.49 -6.26
N GLY A 143 -9.72 8.60 -6.50
CA GLY A 143 -10.70 7.74 -5.89
C GLY A 143 -12.11 8.04 -6.36
N ILE A 144 -13.08 7.68 -5.52
CA ILE A 144 -14.50 7.91 -5.76
C ILE A 144 -15.08 8.82 -4.68
N GLN A 145 -16.04 9.65 -5.08
CA GLN A 145 -16.90 10.39 -4.17
C GLN A 145 -18.36 10.02 -4.40
N TYR A 146 -19.03 9.53 -3.36
CA TYR A 146 -20.47 9.31 -3.35
C TYR A 146 -21.24 10.63 -3.32
N THR A 147 -22.19 10.76 -4.23
CA THR A 147 -22.95 11.99 -4.47
C THR A 147 -24.39 11.92 -3.95
N ASP A 148 -24.85 10.73 -3.60
CA ASP A 148 -26.14 10.44 -2.99
C ASP A 148 -25.96 9.97 -1.53
N ASN A 149 -27.07 9.67 -0.85
CA ASN A 149 -27.06 9.17 0.53
C ASN A 149 -27.08 7.64 0.59
N ASP A 150 -27.49 6.99 -0.50
CA ASP A 150 -27.62 5.54 -0.59
C ASP A 150 -26.35 4.86 -1.12
N PHE A 151 -25.29 5.65 -1.35
CA PHE A 151 -24.01 5.18 -1.87
C PHE A 151 -24.12 4.41 -3.21
N GLN A 152 -24.99 4.88 -4.11
CA GLN A 152 -25.19 4.25 -5.43
C GLN A 152 -24.55 5.06 -6.56
N VAL A 153 -24.40 6.38 -6.38
CA VAL A 153 -23.92 7.27 -7.44
C VAL A 153 -22.57 7.87 -7.06
N THR A 154 -21.53 7.51 -7.82
CA THR A 154 -20.18 8.02 -7.63
C THR A 154 -19.77 8.99 -8.74
N LYS A 155 -18.82 9.86 -8.40
CA LYS A 155 -18.00 10.58 -9.36
C LYS A 155 -16.52 10.35 -9.04
N THR A 156 -15.66 10.56 -10.03
CA THR A 156 -14.21 10.58 -9.79
C THR A 156 -13.85 11.69 -8.81
N TYR A 157 -12.98 11.36 -7.86
CA TYR A 157 -12.36 12.30 -6.95
C TYR A 157 -10.85 12.32 -7.21
N SER A 158 -10.26 13.50 -7.17
CA SER A 158 -8.81 13.66 -7.20
C SER A 158 -8.40 14.86 -6.36
N ASN A 159 -7.23 14.77 -5.75
CA ASN A 159 -6.64 15.86 -4.99
C ASN A 159 -5.11 15.67 -4.92
N SER A 160 -4.39 16.68 -4.44
CA SER A 160 -2.95 16.62 -4.25
C SER A 160 -2.50 17.37 -2.99
N ILE A 161 -1.42 16.88 -2.39
CA ILE A 161 -0.82 17.45 -1.17
C ILE A 161 0.69 17.51 -1.36
N SER A 162 1.31 18.63 -0.99
CA SER A 162 2.78 18.72 -0.90
C SER A 162 3.28 17.93 0.30
N LEU A 163 4.25 17.05 0.10
CA LEU A 163 4.85 16.25 1.17
C LEU A 163 5.71 17.11 2.12
N ASP A 164 6.22 18.25 1.67
CA ASP A 164 6.99 19.18 2.51
C ASP A 164 6.14 19.70 3.69
N SER A 165 4.84 19.93 3.44
CA SER A 165 3.87 20.33 4.45
C SER A 165 3.61 19.24 5.50
N LEU A 166 3.91 17.98 5.20
CA LEU A 166 3.73 16.84 6.11
C LEU A 166 4.98 16.56 6.96
N MET A 167 6.16 17.06 6.57
CA MET A 167 7.42 16.87 7.29
C MET A 167 7.70 17.95 8.35
N SER A 168 6.73 18.83 8.61
CA SER A 168 6.83 19.93 9.58
C SER A 168 6.36 19.57 11.00
N TYR A 169 6.06 18.29 11.26
CA TYR A 169 5.62 17.76 12.56
C TYR A 169 6.58 16.67 13.05
#